data_AF-A0A8B9XV38-F1
#
_entry.id   AF-A0A8B9XV38-F1
#
_cell.length_a   1.000
_cell.length_b   1.000
_cell.length_c   1.000
_cell.angle_alpha   90.00
_cell.angle_beta   90.00
_cell.angle_gamma   90.00
#
_symmetry.space_group_name_H-M   'P 1'
#
loop_
_entity.id
_entity.type
_entity.pdbx_description
1 polymer ?
#
loop_
_entity_poly.entity_id
_entity_poly.type
_entity_poly.pdbx_seq_one_letter_code
_entity_poly.pdbx_strand_id
1 'polypeptide(L)'
;MTTAGNSWGWFLGHLLLSVTGSLAWGGSSRIINGEDCRPHSQPWQAALFLENEFFCGGVLVHPQWVLSAAHCFQKSYTIGLGLHSLEADQEPGSQMIEAHLSIQHPEYNKPSFANDLMLIKLEESVPPSDTIQDISIASQCPAAGGDSCLVSGWGRLVNG
;
A
#
# COMPACT_ATOMS: atom_id res chain seq x y z
N MET A 1 -80.46 -8.27 -2.30
CA MET A 1 -80.56 -9.54 -1.55
C MET A 1 -79.54 -10.47 -2.20
N THR A 2 -78.41 -10.86 -1.62
CA THR A 2 -77.93 -11.01 -0.24
C THR A 2 -76.39 -10.88 -0.25
N THR A 3 -75.87 -10.04 0.66
CA THR A 3 -74.67 -10.19 1.54
C THR A 3 -73.56 -11.20 1.15
N ALA A 4 -72.30 -10.78 0.94
CA ALA A 4 -71.23 -10.46 1.92
C ALA A 4 -70.38 -11.68 2.37
N GLY A 5 -69.04 -11.52 2.37
CA GLY A 5 -68.12 -12.47 3.02
C GLY A 5 -66.64 -12.31 2.63
N ASN A 6 -65.89 -11.57 3.45
CA ASN A 6 -64.41 -11.46 3.47
C ASN A 6 -63.74 -12.74 4.00
N SER A 7 -62.50 -13.02 3.57
CA SER A 7 -61.43 -13.65 4.39
C SER A 7 -60.10 -13.49 3.64
N TRP A 8 -59.25 -12.52 3.98
CA TRP A 8 -58.05 -12.72 4.80
C TRP A 8 -57.16 -13.89 4.34
N GLY A 9 -56.03 -13.56 3.72
CA GLY A 9 -54.98 -14.50 3.32
C GLY A 9 -53.72 -13.74 2.91
N TRP A 10 -52.93 -13.35 3.91
CA TRP A 10 -51.58 -12.81 3.76
C TRP A 10 -50.67 -13.87 3.13
N PHE A 11 -50.10 -13.60 1.95
CA PHE A 11 -48.89 -14.30 1.51
C PHE A 11 -47.77 -13.29 1.35
N LEU A 12 -46.83 -13.41 2.28
CA LEU A 12 -45.57 -12.69 2.34
C LEU A 12 -44.78 -12.84 1.04
N GLY A 13 -44.24 -11.72 0.58
CA GLY A 13 -43.09 -11.72 -0.30
C GLY A 13 -41.88 -12.33 0.39
N HIS A 14 -40.98 -12.90 -0.39
CA HIS A 14 -39.69 -12.28 -0.70
C HIS A 14 -38.94 -13.22 -1.64
N LEU A 15 -38.73 -12.74 -2.86
CA LEU A 15 -37.74 -13.25 -3.79
C LEU A 15 -36.36 -12.96 -3.16
N LEU A 16 -35.79 -13.94 -2.47
CA LEU A 16 -34.40 -13.85 -2.01
C LEU A 16 -33.49 -14.10 -3.22
N LEU A 17 -33.12 -13.01 -3.90
CA LEU A 17 -31.93 -13.00 -4.74
C LEU A 17 -30.72 -13.31 -3.84
N SER A 18 -30.04 -14.39 -4.20
CA SER A 18 -28.74 -14.79 -3.67
C SER A 18 -27.74 -13.64 -3.74
N VAL A 19 -27.24 -13.21 -2.58
CA VAL A 19 -25.91 -12.58 -2.49
C VAL A 19 -25.06 -13.52 -1.67
N THR A 20 -24.38 -14.44 -2.35
CA THR A 20 -23.19 -15.07 -1.80
C THR A 20 -22.16 -13.95 -1.62
N GLY A 21 -22.08 -13.40 -0.42
CA GLY A 21 -21.00 -12.47 -0.06
C GLY A 21 -19.69 -13.23 -0.10
N SER A 22 -18.93 -13.07 -1.18
CA SER A 22 -17.55 -13.48 -1.23
C SER A 22 -16.79 -12.62 -0.22
N LEU A 23 -16.42 -13.20 0.91
CA LEU A 23 -15.33 -12.68 1.74
C LEU A 23 -14.06 -12.82 0.89
N ALA A 24 -13.69 -11.76 0.18
CA ALA A 24 -12.37 -11.67 -0.42
C ALA A 24 -11.36 -11.60 0.73
N TRP A 25 -10.80 -12.75 1.06
CA TRP A 25 -9.72 -12.88 2.03
C TRP A 25 -8.54 -12.06 1.50
N GLY A 26 -8.01 -11.15 2.32
CA GLY A 26 -6.84 -10.35 1.99
C GLY A 26 -5.65 -11.26 1.70
N GLY A 27 -5.37 -11.49 0.42
CA GLY A 27 -4.08 -11.96 -0.03
C GLY A 27 -3.05 -10.89 0.24
N SER A 28 -1.84 -11.27 0.62
CA SER A 28 -0.72 -10.34 0.65
C SER A 28 -0.64 -9.63 -0.70
N SER A 29 -0.48 -8.30 -0.69
CA SER A 29 -0.27 -7.51 -1.91
C SER A 29 1.11 -7.87 -2.46
N ARG A 30 1.12 -8.96 -3.22
CA ARG A 30 2.28 -9.56 -3.83
C ARG A 30 2.35 -9.06 -5.27
N ILE A 31 3.55 -8.76 -5.77
CA ILE A 31 3.73 -8.58 -7.22
C ILE A 31 3.51 -9.96 -7.87
N ILE A 32 2.29 -10.17 -8.38
CA ILE A 32 1.85 -11.42 -8.98
C ILE A 32 1.83 -11.21 -10.49
N ASN A 33 2.60 -12.01 -11.23
CA ASN A 33 2.74 -11.91 -12.68
C ASN A 33 3.28 -10.56 -13.19
N GLY A 34 4.13 -9.89 -12.39
CA GLY A 34 4.88 -8.71 -12.84
C GLY A 34 6.11 -9.07 -13.67
N GLU A 35 6.78 -8.04 -14.16
CA GLU A 35 8.10 -8.11 -14.82
C GLU A 35 9.07 -7.14 -14.13
N ASP A 36 10.36 -7.31 -14.40
CA ASP A 36 11.38 -6.41 -13.86
C ASP A 36 11.13 -4.98 -14.35
N CYS A 37 11.08 -4.05 -13.40
CA CYS A 37 11.02 -2.64 -13.72
C CYS A 37 12.29 -2.23 -14.49
N ARG A 38 12.17 -1.33 -15.47
CA ARG A 38 13.36 -0.67 -16.03
C ARG A 38 14.17 -0.04 -14.89
N PRO A 39 15.51 -0.20 -14.84
CA PRO A 39 16.32 0.35 -13.75
C PRO A 39 16.01 1.82 -13.50
N HIS A 40 15.76 2.14 -12.22
CA HIS A 40 15.45 3.48 -11.71
C HIS A 40 14.22 4.18 -12.33
N SER A 41 13.31 3.44 -12.98
CA SER A 41 12.08 4.04 -13.53
C SER A 41 11.09 4.50 -12.44
N GLN A 42 11.19 3.95 -11.23
CA GLN A 42 10.37 4.29 -10.05
C GLN A 42 11.28 4.95 -8.99
N PRO A 43 11.78 6.18 -9.22
CA PRO A 43 12.81 6.80 -8.38
C PRO A 43 12.33 7.20 -6.97
N TRP A 44 11.02 7.15 -6.72
CA TRP A 44 10.41 7.35 -5.40
C TRP A 44 10.38 6.07 -4.55
N GLN A 45 10.71 4.91 -5.11
CA GLN A 45 10.66 3.64 -4.39
C GLN A 45 11.69 3.62 -3.24
N ALA A 46 11.22 3.35 -2.03
CA ALA A 46 12.06 3.17 -0.86
C ALA A 46 12.02 1.71 -0.39
N ALA A 47 13.19 1.18 -0.02
CA ALA A 47 13.33 -0.11 0.65
C ALA A 47 13.57 0.12 2.15
N LEU A 48 12.77 -0.50 3.01
CA LEU A 48 12.93 -0.43 4.46
C LEU A 48 13.65 -1.68 4.92
N PHE A 49 14.80 -1.48 5.57
CA PHE A 49 15.61 -2.54 6.15
C PHE A 49 15.58 -2.48 7.68
N LEU A 50 15.59 -3.66 8.30
CA LEU A 50 15.83 -3.86 9.72
C LEU A 50 16.97 -4.88 9.85
N GLU A 51 18.05 -4.52 10.55
CA GLU A 51 19.22 -5.40 10.70
C GLU A 51 19.77 -5.93 9.35
N ASN A 52 19.79 -5.08 8.31
CA ASN A 52 20.15 -5.39 6.92
C ASN A 52 19.20 -6.34 6.17
N GLU A 53 18.06 -6.71 6.76
CA GLU A 53 17.04 -7.51 6.09
C GLU A 53 15.91 -6.61 5.57
N PHE A 54 15.59 -6.71 4.28
CA PHE A 54 14.45 -6.02 3.70
C PHE A 54 13.14 -6.60 4.26
N PHE A 55 12.25 -5.74 4.74
CA PHE A 55 10.98 -6.20 5.32
C PHE A 55 9.74 -5.45 4.78
N CYS A 56 9.89 -4.20 4.32
CA CYS A 56 8.78 -3.41 3.80
C CYS A 56 9.22 -2.44 2.70
N GLY A 57 8.24 -1.98 1.91
CA GLY A 57 8.42 -0.89 0.96
C GLY A 57 7.97 0.47 1.54
N GLY A 58 8.41 1.54 0.89
CA GLY A 58 7.94 2.89 1.12
C GLY A 58 8.00 3.73 -0.15
N VAL A 59 7.54 4.98 -0.04
CA VAL A 59 7.49 5.95 -1.14
C VAL A 59 8.04 7.28 -0.66
N LEU A 60 9.07 7.81 -1.31
CA LEU A 60 9.55 9.17 -1.07
C LEU A 60 8.50 10.17 -1.58
N VAL A 61 7.94 10.96 -0.66
CA VAL A 61 6.89 11.96 -0.96
C VAL A 61 7.36 13.40 -0.73
N HIS A 62 8.57 13.55 -0.19
CA HIS A 62 9.30 14.80 0.01
C HIS A 62 10.77 14.43 0.25
N PRO A 63 11.76 15.31 -0.02
CA PRO A 63 13.18 15.06 0.27
C PRO A 63 13.55 14.49 1.64
N GLN A 64 12.69 14.61 2.66
CA GLN A 64 12.96 14.11 4.02
C GLN A 64 11.82 13.23 4.56
N TRP A 65 10.84 12.86 3.74
CA TRP A 65 9.68 12.09 4.19
C TRP A 65 9.39 10.93 3.27
N VAL A 66 9.37 9.74 3.86
CA VAL A 66 8.93 8.50 3.23
C VAL A 66 7.58 8.12 3.80
N LEU A 67 6.60 7.90 2.92
CA LEU A 67 5.31 7.32 3.25
C LEU A 67 5.42 5.79 3.20
N SER A 68 4.90 5.10 4.21
CA SER A 68 4.83 3.64 4.25
C SER A 68 3.55 3.19 4.96
N ALA A 69 3.32 1.89 5.06
CA ALA A 69 2.22 1.33 5.82
C ALA A 69 2.49 1.44 7.33
N ALA A 70 1.46 1.68 8.13
CA ALA A 70 1.61 1.76 9.58
C ALA A 70 1.99 0.41 10.20
N HIS A 71 1.59 -0.71 9.61
CA HIS A 71 1.99 -2.04 10.08
C HIS A 71 3.49 -2.33 9.87
N CYS A 72 4.20 -1.55 9.07
CA CYS A 72 5.66 -1.63 8.88
C CYS A 72 6.45 -0.90 9.98
N PHE A 73 5.79 -0.40 11.04
CA PHE A 73 6.44 0.39 12.08
C PHE A 73 7.60 -0.34 12.77
N GLN A 74 8.73 0.35 12.88
CA GLN A 74 9.90 0.01 13.67
C GLN A 74 10.40 1.23 14.44
N LYS A 75 11.27 1.02 15.44
CA LYS A 75 11.89 2.11 16.22
C LYS A 75 12.94 2.89 15.42
N SER A 76 13.59 2.23 14.49
CA SER A 76 14.59 2.78 13.57
C SER A 76 14.55 2.01 12.25
N TYR A 77 15.05 2.62 11.20
CA TYR A 77 15.08 2.06 9.85
C TYR A 77 16.38 2.45 9.16
N THR A 78 16.94 1.54 8.37
CA THR A 78 17.81 1.92 7.27
C THR A 78 16.96 1.97 6.00
N ILE A 79 16.91 3.14 5.35
CA ILE A 79 16.11 3.40 4.16
C ILE A 79 17.00 3.40 2.93
N GLY A 80 16.78 2.45 2.02
CA GLY A 80 17.43 2.43 0.71
C GLY A 80 16.62 3.21 -0.32
N LEU A 81 17.26 4.19 -0.98
CA LEU A 81 16.70 4.98 -2.08
C LEU A 81 17.56 4.81 -3.34
N GLY A 82 16.91 4.89 -4.51
CA GLY A 82 17.58 4.78 -5.80
C GLY A 82 18.04 3.38 -6.15
N LEU A 83 17.53 2.37 -5.44
CA LEU A 83 17.84 0.95 -5.66
C LEU A 83 17.01 0.36 -6.81
N HIS A 84 17.62 -0.61 -7.49
CA HIS A 84 17.00 -1.55 -8.40
C HIS A 84 17.17 -2.98 -7.84
N SER A 85 18.38 -3.38 -7.46
CA SER A 85 18.67 -4.61 -6.72
C SER A 85 18.77 -4.38 -5.20
N LEU A 86 18.27 -5.33 -4.40
CA LEU A 86 18.51 -5.36 -2.94
C LEU A 86 19.81 -6.07 -2.55
N GLU A 87 20.43 -6.81 -3.47
CA GLU A 87 21.64 -7.61 -3.22
C GLU A 87 22.93 -6.79 -3.39
N ALA A 88 22.85 -5.66 -4.09
CA ALA A 88 23.98 -4.77 -4.27
C ALA A 88 24.12 -3.87 -3.03
N ASP A 89 25.24 -3.99 -2.30
CA ASP A 89 25.53 -3.15 -1.13
C ASP A 89 25.40 -1.65 -1.45
N GLN A 90 25.73 -1.25 -2.69
CA GLN A 90 25.50 0.07 -3.26
C GLN A 90 25.39 0.00 -4.79
N GLU A 91 24.38 0.65 -5.37
CA GLU A 91 24.28 0.97 -6.80
C GLU A 91 24.69 2.43 -7.06
N PRO A 92 25.24 2.76 -8.25
CA PRO A 92 25.52 4.15 -8.59
C PRO A 92 24.29 5.06 -8.43
N GLY A 93 24.40 6.08 -7.58
CA GLY A 93 23.30 7.00 -7.29
C GLY A 93 22.29 6.50 -6.24
N SER A 94 22.49 5.32 -5.66
CA SER A 94 21.72 4.87 -4.50
C SER A 94 22.21 5.49 -3.20
N GLN A 95 21.33 5.55 -2.19
CA GLN A 95 21.67 6.02 -0.85
C GLN A 95 21.01 5.13 0.20
N MET A 96 21.75 4.84 1.28
CA MET A 96 21.24 4.19 2.48
C MET A 96 21.21 5.23 3.60
N ILE A 97 20.04 5.51 4.15
CA ILE A 97 19.80 6.65 5.04
C ILE A 97 19.08 6.18 6.29
N GLU A 98 19.60 6.57 7.45
CA GLU A 98 18.97 6.23 8.73
C GLU A 98 17.71 7.09 8.98
N ALA A 99 16.76 6.49 9.68
CA ALA A 99 15.56 7.17 10.15
C ALA A 99 15.19 6.69 11.55
N HIS A 100 15.02 7.64 12.47
CA HIS A 100 14.74 7.37 13.89
C HIS A 100 13.38 7.91 14.36
N LEU A 101 12.63 8.55 13.45
CA LEU A 101 11.31 9.09 13.72
C LEU A 101 10.31 8.58 12.68
N SER A 102 9.23 7.97 13.15
CA SER A 102 8.07 7.65 12.33
C SER A 102 6.78 7.96 13.08
N ILE A 103 5.75 8.36 12.33
CA ILE A 103 4.47 8.85 12.86
C ILE A 103 3.38 8.05 12.17
N GLN A 104 2.81 7.07 12.88
CA GLN A 104 1.63 6.33 12.41
C GLN A 104 0.40 7.23 12.41
N HIS A 105 -0.56 6.95 11.52
CA HIS A 105 -1.87 7.58 11.59
C HIS A 105 -2.50 7.33 12.98
N PRO A 106 -3.07 8.35 13.66
CA PRO A 106 -3.58 8.22 15.03
C PRO A 106 -4.70 7.17 15.19
N GLU A 107 -5.43 6.93 14.08
CA GLU A 107 -6.50 5.94 13.99
C GLU A 107 -6.08 4.63 13.28
N TYR A 108 -4.78 4.33 13.18
CA TYR A 108 -4.32 3.04 12.66
C TYR A 108 -4.97 1.89 13.45
N ASN A 109 -5.51 0.92 12.71
CA ASN A 109 -6.17 -0.28 13.22
C ASN A 109 -7.45 0.03 14.06
N LYS A 110 -8.08 1.19 13.82
CA LYS A 110 -9.36 1.61 14.40
C LYS A 110 -10.33 2.12 13.31
N PRO A 111 -11.23 1.28 12.75
CA PRO A 111 -11.44 -0.15 13.04
C PRO A 111 -10.31 -1.03 12.49
N SER A 112 -10.36 -2.34 12.76
CA SER A 112 -9.28 -3.27 12.39
C SER A 112 -8.87 -3.12 10.92
N PHE A 113 -7.56 -3.05 10.66
CA PHE A 113 -6.92 -2.82 9.36
C PHE A 113 -7.16 -1.45 8.71
N ALA A 114 -7.89 -0.52 9.34
CA ALA A 114 -8.08 0.83 8.82
C ALA A 114 -6.87 1.73 9.04
N ASN A 115 -6.77 2.78 8.22
CA ASN A 115 -5.77 3.85 8.33
C ASN A 115 -4.32 3.35 8.43
N ASP A 116 -3.98 2.38 7.58
CA ASP A 116 -2.66 1.75 7.54
C ASP A 116 -1.64 2.61 6.77
N LEU A 117 -1.31 3.77 7.34
CA LEU A 117 -0.28 4.66 6.82
C LEU A 117 0.55 5.31 7.93
N MET A 118 1.83 5.55 7.63
CA MET A 118 2.73 6.30 8.48
C MET A 118 3.71 7.15 7.66
N LEU A 119 4.19 8.24 8.26
CA LEU A 119 5.28 9.03 7.72
C LEU A 119 6.57 8.73 8.49
N ILE A 120 7.64 8.41 7.77
CA ILE A 120 8.99 8.21 8.27
C ILE A 120 9.79 9.47 7.92
N LYS A 121 10.42 10.08 8.92
CA LYS A 121 11.31 11.22 8.71
C LYS A 121 12.74 10.73 8.59
N LEU A 122 13.36 10.98 7.43
CA LEU A 122 14.77 10.70 7.21
C LEU A 122 15.64 11.60 8.11
N GLU A 123 16.79 11.10 8.55
CA GLU A 123 17.73 11.87 9.36
C GLU A 123 18.25 13.10 8.60
N GLU A 124 18.45 12.95 7.29
CA GLU A 124 18.87 14.01 6.37
C GLU A 124 17.93 14.13 5.17
N SER A 125 17.82 15.34 4.62
CA SER A 125 17.10 15.58 3.36
C SER A 125 17.92 15.08 2.17
N VAL A 126 17.26 14.41 1.23
CA VAL A 126 17.87 13.83 0.03
C VAL A 126 17.65 14.74 -1.16
N PRO A 127 18.71 15.27 -1.80
CA PRO A 127 18.56 16.04 -3.01
C PRO A 127 18.09 15.14 -4.15
N PRO A 128 17.20 15.62 -5.04
CA PRO A 128 16.75 14.84 -6.19
C PRO A 128 17.91 14.55 -7.16
N SER A 129 17.85 13.39 -7.79
CA SER A 129 18.81 12.90 -8.79
C SER A 129 18.09 12.13 -9.91
N ASP A 130 18.84 11.57 -10.86
CA ASP A 130 18.28 10.69 -11.90
C ASP A 130 17.70 9.38 -11.33
N THR A 131 18.11 8.98 -10.12
CA THR A 131 17.72 7.72 -9.46
C THR A 131 16.82 7.91 -8.25
N ILE A 132 16.77 9.11 -7.66
CA ILE A 132 16.01 9.42 -6.44
C ILE A 132 15.19 10.68 -6.68
N GLN A 133 13.86 10.56 -6.66
CA GLN A 133 12.93 11.69 -6.79
C GLN A 133 11.67 11.39 -6.00
N ASP A 134 11.07 12.41 -5.39
CA ASP A 134 9.77 12.25 -4.74
C ASP A 134 8.62 12.19 -5.75
N ILE A 135 7.49 11.63 -5.34
CA ILE A 135 6.26 11.60 -6.12
C ILE A 135 5.14 12.38 -5.41
N SER A 136 4.36 13.12 -6.20
CA SER A 136 3.19 13.82 -5.70
C SER A 136 2.08 12.84 -5.30
N ILE A 137 1.44 13.09 -4.16
CA ILE A 137 0.28 12.33 -3.71
C ILE A 137 -0.95 12.78 -4.51
N ALA A 138 -1.74 11.82 -4.99
CA ALA A 138 -3.00 12.10 -5.67
C ALA A 138 -3.95 12.89 -4.77
N SER A 139 -4.49 14.01 -5.28
CA SER A 139 -5.45 14.85 -4.56
C SER A 139 -6.91 14.49 -4.84
N GLN A 140 -7.15 13.44 -5.64
CA GLN A 140 -8.46 12.96 -6.05
C GLN A 140 -8.53 11.46 -5.82
N CYS A 141 -9.71 10.96 -5.41
CA CYS A 141 -9.94 9.53 -5.32
C CYS A 141 -10.03 8.90 -6.71
N PRO A 142 -9.71 7.59 -6.84
CA PRO A 142 -9.87 6.86 -8.11
C PRO A 142 -11.29 6.93 -8.67
N ALA A 143 -11.43 6.85 -10.00
CA ALA A 143 -12.72 6.94 -10.65
C ALA A 143 -13.65 5.78 -10.28
N ALA A 144 -14.97 6.04 -10.25
CA ALA A 144 -15.98 5.00 -10.07
C ALA A 144 -15.99 4.08 -11.31
N GLY A 145 -15.35 2.92 -11.20
CA GLY A 145 -15.09 2.02 -12.33
C GLY A 145 -13.66 1.47 -12.34
N GLY A 146 -12.77 2.09 -11.55
CA GLY A 146 -11.37 1.69 -11.42
C GLY A 146 -10.47 2.36 -12.46
N ASP A 147 -9.27 2.71 -12.03
CA ASP A 147 -8.20 3.19 -12.88
C ASP A 147 -7.17 2.09 -13.09
N SER A 148 -6.47 2.10 -14.23
CA SER A 148 -5.30 1.25 -14.42
C SER A 148 -4.10 1.91 -13.71
N CYS A 149 -3.54 1.21 -12.73
CA CYS A 149 -2.44 1.70 -11.90
C CYS A 149 -1.23 0.76 -11.99
N LEU A 150 -0.03 1.31 -11.78
CA LEU A 150 1.21 0.55 -11.65
C LEU A 150 1.55 0.36 -10.17
N VAL A 151 2.01 -0.83 -9.80
CA VAL A 151 2.53 -1.13 -8.46
C VAL A 151 3.89 -1.81 -8.60
N SER A 152 4.84 -1.47 -7.73
CA SER A 152 6.22 -1.96 -7.75
C SER A 152 6.68 -2.38 -6.35
N GLY A 153 7.62 -3.32 -6.29
CA GLY A 153 8.26 -3.71 -5.03
C GLY A 153 9.01 -5.04 -5.13
N TRP A 154 9.79 -5.35 -4.09
CA TRP A 154 10.62 -6.57 -3.98
C TRP A 154 9.95 -7.69 -3.17
N GLY A 155 8.62 -7.66 -3.06
CA GLY A 155 7.87 -8.71 -2.38
C GLY A 155 8.07 -10.06 -3.07
N ARG A 156 7.85 -11.15 -2.32
CA ARG A 156 7.96 -12.54 -2.80
C ARG A 156 7.24 -12.68 -4.16
N LEU A 157 7.76 -13.40 -5.14
CA LEU A 157 7.06 -13.67 -6.43
C LEU A 157 6.27 -14.98 -6.36
N VAL A 158 5.18 -15.19 -7.11
CA VAL A 158 4.30 -16.39 -7.04
C VAL A 158 5.04 -17.74 -6.80
N ASN A 159 6.20 -17.92 -7.43
CA ASN A 159 7.02 -19.14 -7.37
C ASN A 159 8.28 -19.08 -6.47
N GLY A 160 8.50 -17.98 -5.75
CA GLY A 160 9.53 -17.84 -4.71
C GLY A 160 8.96 -18.07 -3.33
#